data_AF-A0A3D5Q2I2-F1
#
_entry.id   AF-A0A3D5Q2I2-F1
#
_cell.length_a   1.000
_cell.length_b   1.000
_cell.length_c   1.000
_cell.angle_alpha   90.00
_cell.angle_beta   90.00
_cell.angle_gamma   90.00
#
_symmetry.space_group_name_H-M   'P 1'
#
loop_
_entity.id
_entity.type
_entity.pdbx_description
1 polymer ?
#
loop_
_entity_poly.entity_id
_entity_poly.type
_entity_poly.pdbx_seq_one_letter_code
_entity_poly.pdbx_strand_id
1 'polypeptide(L)' 'TSLGQSIARATNREYTRMALGGVRDEAEIRGHRKTYIGALPGKLIQKLSKVGVKNPLFLF' A
#
# COMPACT_ATOMS: atom_id res chain seq x y z
N THR A 1 -12.38 -7.54 -8.59
CA THR A 1 -10.99 -7.78 -8.16
C THR A 1 -10.35 -8.97 -8.89
N SER A 2 -10.57 -9.12 -10.20
CA SER A 2 -9.96 -10.18 -11.03
C SER A 2 -9.02 -9.57 -12.06
N LEU A 3 -9.46 -8.52 -12.76
CA LEU A 3 -8.66 -7.79 -13.76
C LEU A 3 -7.34 -7.25 -13.19
N GLY A 4 -7.35 -6.62 -12.01
CA GLY A 4 -6.12 -6.10 -11.39
C GLY A 4 -5.08 -7.18 -11.11
N GLN A 5 -5.53 -8.38 -10.70
CA GLN A 5 -4.64 -9.52 -10.48
C GLN A 5 -4.18 -10.14 -11.81
N SER A 6 -5.03 -10.16 -12.84
CA SER A 6 -4.66 -10.58 -14.20
C SER A 6 -3.61 -9.66 -14.83
N ILE A 7 -3.73 -8.34 -14.65
CA ILE A 7 -2.74 -7.36 -15.14
C ILE A 7 -1.42 -7.52 -14.39
N ALA A 8 -1.44 -7.73 -13.08
CA ALA A 8 -0.23 -7.97 -12.29
C ALA A 8 0.50 -9.25 -12.76
N ARG A 9 -0.25 -10.33 -13.02
CA ARG A 9 0.30 -11.56 -13.62
C ARG A 9 0.88 -11.32 -15.02
N ALA A 10 0.17 -10.59 -15.89
CA ALA A 10 0.62 -10.31 -17.25
C ALA A 10 1.86 -9.40 -17.29
N THR A 11 2.03 -8.52 -16.30
CA THR A 11 3.19 -7.62 -16.19
C THR A 11 4.31 -8.16 -15.30
N ASN A 12 4.15 -9.39 -14.78
CA ASN A 12 5.06 -10.06 -13.87
C ASN A 12 5.44 -9.19 -12.66
N ARG A 13 4.43 -8.56 -12.05
CA ARG A 13 4.55 -7.70 -10.88
C ARG A 13 3.75 -8.27 -9.71
N GLU A 14 4.29 -8.13 -8.51
CA GLU A 14 3.57 -8.49 -7.29
C GLU A 14 2.31 -7.65 -7.13
N TYR A 15 1.17 -8.30 -6.88
CA TYR A 15 -0.11 -7.63 -6.75
C TYR A 15 -0.37 -7.24 -5.31
N THR A 16 -0.69 -5.97 -5.07
CA THR A 16 -1.10 -5.50 -3.75
C THR A 16 -2.29 -4.58 -3.81
N ARG A 17 -3.25 -4.84 -2.91
CA ARG A 17 -4.42 -3.99 -2.73
C ARG A 17 -4.32 -3.14 -1.47
N MET A 18 -4.75 -1.89 -1.61
CA MET A 18 -5.07 -0.95 -0.55
C MET A 18 -6.53 -0.55 -0.75
N ALA A 19 -7.32 -0.52 0.32
CA ALA A 19 -8.67 0.03 0.23
C ALA A 19 -8.62 1.50 0.66
N LEU A 20 -9.03 2.41 -0.21
CA LEU A 20 -9.16 3.84 0.11
C LEU A 20 -10.53 4.22 0.70
N GLY A 21 -11.48 3.27 0.73
CA GLY A 21 -12.80 3.50 1.30
C GLY A 21 -12.74 3.90 2.78
N GLY A 22 -13.29 5.06 3.10
CA GLY A 22 -13.36 5.58 4.47
C GLY A 22 -12.06 6.24 4.98
N VAL A 23 -11.05 6.41 4.13
CA VAL A 23 -9.85 7.18 4.50
C VAL A 23 -10.22 8.65 4.63
N ARG A 24 -10.03 9.21 5.83
CA ARG A 24 -10.33 10.62 6.15
C ARG A 24 -9.08 11.44 6.42
N ASP A 25 -8.01 10.79 6.84
CA ASP A 25 -6.76 11.44 7.24
C ASP A 25 -5.60 10.99 6.33
N GLU A 26 -4.76 11.96 5.99
CA GLU A 26 -3.54 11.78 5.24
C GLU A 26 -2.49 10.96 6.00
N ALA A 27 -2.54 11.00 7.34
CA ALA A 27 -1.67 10.20 8.19
C ALA A 27 -1.87 8.70 7.97
N GLU A 28 -3.04 8.23 7.53
CA GLU A 28 -3.25 6.82 7.21
C GLU A 28 -2.46 6.36 5.97
N ILE A 29 -2.25 7.25 5.00
CA ILE A 29 -1.55 6.94 3.76
C ILE A 29 -0.04 7.07 3.95
N ARG A 30 0.40 8.20 4.54
CA ARG A 30 1.83 8.54 4.69
C ARG A 30 2.46 8.02 5.98
N GLY A 31 1.70 7.99 7.07
CA GLY A 31 2.19 7.73 8.41
C GLY A 31 2.51 9.00 9.19
N HIS A 32 2.89 8.79 10.45
CA HIS A 32 3.16 9.86 11.41
C HIS A 32 4.65 10.25 11.42
N ARG A 33 4.96 11.49 11.83
CA ARG A 33 6.35 11.87 12.15
C ARG A 33 6.84 11.05 13.34
N LYS A 34 8.12 10.66 13.31
CA LYS A 34 8.76 9.82 14.35
C LYS A 34 8.72 10.42 15.76
N THR A 35 8.53 11.73 15.86
CA THR A 35 8.47 12.46 17.13
C THR A 35 7.15 12.25 17.89
N TYR A 36 6.12 11.70 17.25
CA TYR A 36 4.83 11.43 17.91
C TYR A 36 4.88 10.11 18.69
N ILE A 37 4.30 10.11 19.90
CA ILE A 37 4.10 8.87 20.67
C ILE A 37 3.13 7.98 19.89
N GLY A 38 3.54 6.73 19.61
CA GLY A 38 2.76 5.79 18.80
C GLY A 38 2.87 6.00 17.29
N ALA A 39 3.92 6.66 16.81
CA ALA A 39 4.12 6.88 15.37
C ALA A 39 4.19 5.56 14.58
N LEU A 40 3.18 5.33 13.75
CA LEU A 40 3.12 4.21 12.82
C LEU A 40 3.42 4.67 11.38
N PRO A 41 4.11 3.85 10.58
CA PRO A 41 4.28 4.10 9.15
C PRO A 41 2.93 3.98 8.44
N GLY A 42 2.72 4.76 7.38
CA GLY A 42 1.46 4.75 6.64
C GLY A 42 1.20 3.43 5.93
N LYS A 43 -0.05 3.22 5.53
CA LYS A 43 -0.51 2.01 4.83
C LYS A 43 0.33 1.73 3.59
N LEU A 44 0.85 2.75 2.89
CA LEU A 44 1.70 2.56 1.71
C LEU A 44 3.02 1.86 2.05
N ILE A 45 3.74 2.36 3.07
CA ILE A 45 5.03 1.80 3.50
C ILE A 45 4.83 0.40 4.09
N GLN A 46 3.78 0.20 4.89
CA GLN A 46 3.47 -1.12 5.44
C GLN A 46 3.21 -2.16 4.34
N LYS A 47 2.52 -1.77 3.28
CA LYS A 47 2.24 -2.64 2.13
C LYS A 47 3.51 -2.92 1.34
N LEU A 48 4.34 -1.91 1.07
CA LEU A 48 5.65 -2.11 0.43
C LEU A 48 6.54 -3.08 1.22
N SER A 49 6.60 -2.91 2.54
CA SER A 49 7.38 -3.80 3.43
C SER A 49 6.88 -5.25 3.40
N LYS A 50 5.59 -5.47 3.17
CA LYS A 50 5.01 -6.82 3.05
C LYS A 50 5.30 -7.47 1.70
N VAL A 51 5.37 -6.69 0.63
CA VAL A 51 5.60 -7.23 -0.72
C VAL A 51 7.08 -7.48 -0.98
N GLY A 52 7.97 -6.66 -0.41
CA GLY A 52 9.42 -6.88 -0.51
C GLY A 52 10.04 -6.61 -1.88
N VAL A 53 9.24 -6.17 -2.86
CA VAL A 53 9.73 -5.79 -4.20
C VAL A 53 9.62 -4.28 -4.40
N LYS A 54 10.49 -3.74 -5.26
CA LYS A 54 10.54 -2.30 -5.55
C LYS A 54 9.44 -1.82 -6.50
N ASN A 55 8.88 -2.71 -7.33
CA ASN A 55 7.94 -2.41 -8.41
C ASN A 55 6.61 -3.20 -8.33
N PRO A 56 5.90 -3.23 -7.19
CA PRO A 56 4.61 -3.91 -7.11
C PRO A 56 3.50 -3.12 -7.81
N LEU A 57 2.47 -3.84 -8.26
CA LEU A 57 1.25 -3.24 -8.81
C LEU A 57 0.26 -2.96 -7.67
N PHE A 58 0.01 -1.67 -7.42
CA PHE A 58 -0.96 -1.21 -6.44
C PHE A 58 -2.34 -1.05 -7.06
N LEU A 59 -3.32 -1.74 -6.47
CA LEU A 59 -4.73 -1.45 -6.66
C LEU A 59 -5.24 -0.65 -5.45
N PHE A 60 -5.85 0.51 -5.71
CA PHE A 60 -6.42 1.41 -4.71
C PHE A 60 -7.94 1.24 -4.57
#